data_AF-A0A8R1E828-F1
#
_entry.id   AF-A0A8R1E828-F1
#
_cell.length_a   1.000
_cell.length_b   1.000
_cell.length_c   1.000
_cell.angle_alpha   90.00
_cell.angle_beta   90.00
_cell.angle_gamma   90.00
#
_symmetry.space_group_name_H-M   'P 1'
#
loop_
_entity.id
_entity.type
_entity.pdbx_description
1 polymer ?
#
loop_
_entity_poly.entity_id
_entity_poly.type
_entity_poly.pdbx_seq_one_letter_code
_entity_poly.pdbx_strand_id
1 'polypeptide(L)'
;MRTIVLLFAVMMTSLTQGCQQVDVYTQFQKVCSQENERQCEVFTEVAMDLSSTHREGCTRLEKNGTVLRDIRIRLLDIQQECTKETITYTQEVQTRVWSSKRCPSMGSCTGGKCKDVNRTTLLPELSNSNQFVGNTYCTESCGAIGCGCGWFSSACMFYRIYAFPTSSEEVEVFQCLDYSARHNDRTPPYFQGSEKTKKFG
;
A
#
# COMPACT_ATOMS: atom_id res chain seq x y z
N MET A 1 -52.09 -7.30 -27.64
CA MET A 1 -51.35 -6.80 -28.82
C MET A 1 -50.75 -5.41 -28.62
N ARG A 2 -51.51 -4.41 -28.11
CA ARG A 2 -50.99 -3.04 -27.85
C ARG A 2 -49.76 -2.97 -26.92
N THR A 3 -49.72 -3.79 -25.86
CA THR A 3 -48.62 -3.81 -24.88
C THR A 3 -47.34 -4.45 -25.43
N ILE A 4 -47.46 -5.44 -26.32
CA ILE A 4 -46.33 -6.13 -26.95
C ILE A 4 -45.63 -5.21 -27.96
N VAL A 5 -46.41 -4.40 -28.69
CA VAL A 5 -45.88 -3.41 -29.65
C VAL A 5 -45.06 -2.32 -28.93
N LEU A 6 -45.50 -1.89 -27.74
CA LEU A 6 -44.77 -0.90 -26.94
C LEU A 6 -43.44 -1.45 -26.39
N LEU A 7 -43.41 -2.71 -25.97
CA LEU A 7 -42.18 -3.36 -25.50
C LEU A 7 -41.14 -3.54 -26.61
N PHE A 8 -41.57 -3.83 -27.84
CA PHE A 8 -40.66 -3.91 -29.00
C PHE A 8 -40.11 -2.54 -29.42
N ALA A 9 -40.88 -1.46 -29.23
CA ALA A 9 -40.42 -0.11 -29.56
C ALA A 9 -39.32 0.41 -28.62
N VAL A 10 -39.33 0.02 -27.34
CA VAL A 10 -38.32 0.43 -26.34
C VAL A 10 -36.98 -0.29 -26.52
N MET A 11 -36.96 -1.49 -27.12
CA MET A 11 -35.69 -2.21 -27.39
C MET A 11 -34.93 -1.70 -28.62
N MET A 12 -35.54 -0.85 -29.46
CA MET A 12 -34.92 -0.36 -30.69
C MET A 12 -34.20 0.98 -30.53
N THR A 13 -34.20 1.58 -29.33
CA THR A 13 -33.40 2.78 -29.05
C THR A 13 -31.93 2.39 -28.92
N SER A 14 -31.11 2.80 -29.88
CA SER A 14 -29.66 2.64 -29.82
C SER A 14 -29.11 3.33 -28.57
N LEU A 15 -28.23 2.64 -27.85
CA LEU A 15 -27.39 3.21 -26.80
C LEU A 15 -26.49 4.27 -27.45
N THR A 16 -26.95 5.51 -27.48
CA THR A 16 -26.11 6.64 -27.84
C THR A 16 -25.04 6.78 -26.76
N GLN A 17 -23.80 6.42 -27.09
CA GLN A 17 -22.66 6.84 -26.28
C GLN A 17 -22.50 8.35 -26.48
N GLY A 18 -23.14 9.12 -25.61
CA GLY A 18 -22.91 10.55 -25.53
C GLY A 18 -21.51 10.78 -24.95
N CYS A 19 -20.69 11.60 -25.61
CA CYS A 19 -19.54 12.19 -24.95
C CYS A 19 -20.08 13.13 -23.87
N GLN A 20 -19.88 12.77 -22.59
CA GLN A 20 -20.19 13.68 -21.51
C GLN A 20 -19.26 14.89 -21.64
N GLN A 21 -19.86 16.07 -21.69
CA GLN A 21 -19.14 17.31 -21.89
C GLN A 21 -18.34 17.62 -20.62
N VAL A 22 -17.01 17.54 -20.72
CA VAL A 22 -16.12 18.11 -19.71
C VAL A 22 -16.40 19.62 -19.69
N ASP A 23 -16.55 20.21 -18.51
CA ASP A 23 -16.67 21.66 -18.38
C ASP A 23 -15.36 22.29 -18.83
N VAL A 24 -15.39 22.91 -19.99
CA VAL A 24 -14.25 23.59 -20.58
C VAL A 24 -14.48 25.08 -20.40
N TYR A 25 -13.83 25.68 -19.41
CA TYR A 25 -13.82 27.15 -19.28
C TYR A 25 -12.83 27.71 -20.29
N THR A 26 -13.32 28.54 -21.22
CA THR A 26 -12.50 29.18 -22.25
C THR A 26 -12.49 30.69 -22.02
N GLN A 27 -11.30 31.25 -21.88
CA GLN A 27 -11.12 32.71 -21.83
C GLN A 27 -10.27 33.19 -22.99
N PHE A 28 -10.76 34.23 -23.66
CA PHE A 28 -10.13 34.84 -24.81
C PHE A 28 -9.48 36.16 -24.40
N GLN A 29 -8.17 36.27 -24.61
CA GLN A 29 -7.43 37.51 -24.39
C GLN A 29 -6.74 37.93 -25.68
N LYS A 30 -6.87 39.21 -26.05
CA LYS A 30 -6.21 39.80 -27.20
C LYS A 30 -5.27 40.89 -26.70
N VAL A 31 -3.97 40.68 -26.85
CA VAL A 31 -2.93 41.64 -26.48
C VAL A 31 -2.37 42.23 -27.76
N CYS A 32 -2.46 43.55 -27.92
CA CYS A 32 -1.90 44.26 -29.08
C CYS A 32 -0.76 45.16 -28.62
N SER A 33 0.35 45.18 -29.36
CA SER A 33 1.46 46.08 -29.08
C SER A 33 1.08 47.53 -29.40
N GLN A 34 1.45 48.46 -28.51
CA GLN A 34 1.08 49.89 -28.60
C GLN A 34 1.82 50.63 -29.73
N GLU A 35 2.97 50.13 -30.19
CA GLU A 35 3.78 50.76 -31.26
C GLU A 35 3.37 50.33 -32.68
N ASN A 36 2.63 49.23 -32.82
CA ASN A 36 2.16 48.72 -34.11
C ASN A 36 0.82 48.00 -33.92
N GLU A 37 -0.29 48.70 -34.17
CA GLU A 37 -1.67 48.15 -34.12
C GLU A 37 -1.89 46.91 -35.01
N ARG A 38 -0.93 46.54 -35.86
CA ARG A 38 -0.97 45.39 -36.77
C ARG A 38 -0.47 44.08 -36.15
N GLN A 39 0.20 44.10 -34.99
CA GLN A 39 0.65 42.89 -34.31
C GLN A 39 -0.13 42.70 -33.01
N CYS A 40 -1.19 41.89 -33.10
CA CYS A 40 -1.96 41.44 -31.95
C CYS A 40 -1.79 39.93 -31.77
N GLU A 41 -1.42 39.53 -30.57
CA GLU A 41 -1.39 38.14 -30.14
C GLU A 41 -2.71 37.78 -29.46
N VAL A 42 -3.24 36.61 -29.80
CA VAL A 42 -4.48 36.09 -29.23
C VAL A 42 -4.10 34.90 -28.36
N PHE A 43 -4.45 34.99 -27.09
CA PHE A 43 -4.26 33.94 -26.09
C PHE A 43 -5.62 33.32 -25.77
N THR A 44 -5.65 32.00 -25.68
CA THR A 44 -6.83 31.26 -25.24
C THR A 44 -6.41 30.33 -24.12
N GLU A 45 -6.92 30.57 -22.93
CA GLU A 45 -6.71 29.68 -21.80
C GLU A 45 -7.92 28.78 -21.64
N VAL A 46 -7.65 27.50 -21.40
CA VAL A 46 -8.64 26.43 -21.36
C VAL A 46 -8.42 25.62 -20.10
N ALA A 47 -9.37 25.68 -19.16
CA ALA A 47 -9.37 24.80 -17.99
C ALA A 47 -10.20 23.54 -18.30
N MET A 48 -9.65 22.36 -17.99
CA MET A 48 -10.31 21.06 -18.19
C MET A 48 -10.18 20.21 -16.92
N ASP A 49 -11.31 19.74 -16.40
CA ASP A 49 -11.32 18.78 -15.29
C ASP A 49 -11.35 17.35 -15.82
N LEU A 50 -10.20 16.67 -15.72
CA LEU A 50 -10.07 15.26 -16.10
C LEU A 50 -10.09 14.37 -14.85
N SER A 51 -10.81 13.25 -14.94
CA SER A 51 -10.93 12.28 -13.87
C SER A 51 -10.82 10.85 -14.39
N SER A 52 -10.82 9.87 -13.50
CA SER A 52 -10.82 8.45 -13.87
C SER A 52 -12.04 8.07 -14.73
N THR A 53 -13.17 8.77 -14.55
CA THR A 53 -14.40 8.66 -15.34
C THR A 53 -14.33 9.52 -16.60
N HIS A 54 -13.85 10.76 -16.49
CA HIS A 54 -13.70 11.71 -17.59
C HIS A 54 -12.25 11.78 -18.06
N ARG A 55 -11.82 10.76 -18.78
CA ARG A 55 -10.42 10.60 -19.19
C ARG A 55 -10.02 11.44 -20.38
N GLU A 56 -10.95 12.01 -21.14
CA GLU A 56 -10.63 12.76 -22.36
C GLU A 56 -11.32 14.12 -22.35
N GLY A 57 -10.55 15.18 -22.52
CA GLY A 57 -11.00 16.56 -22.71
C GLY A 57 -10.63 17.03 -24.12
N CYS A 58 -11.59 17.65 -24.80
CA CYS A 58 -11.41 18.12 -26.17
C CYS A 58 -11.73 19.61 -26.25
N THR A 59 -10.89 20.40 -26.91
CA THR A 59 -11.16 21.81 -27.17
C THR A 59 -10.84 22.17 -28.62
N ARG A 60 -11.59 23.13 -29.16
CA ARG A 60 -11.42 23.63 -30.52
C ARG A 60 -10.91 25.06 -30.47
N LEU A 61 -9.82 25.31 -31.18
CA LEU A 61 -9.31 26.65 -31.41
C LEU A 61 -9.99 27.22 -32.65
N GLU A 62 -10.72 28.32 -32.50
CA GLU A 62 -11.47 28.96 -33.58
C GLU A 62 -11.03 30.41 -33.80
N LYS A 63 -11.02 30.86 -35.06
CA LYS A 63 -10.79 32.25 -35.46
C LYS A 63 -11.84 32.66 -36.47
N ASN A 64 -12.62 33.70 -36.15
CA ASN A 64 -13.68 34.23 -37.01
C ASN A 64 -14.65 33.14 -37.53
N GLY A 65 -15.07 32.22 -36.65
CA GLY A 65 -15.98 31.12 -37.00
C GLY A 65 -15.34 29.97 -37.79
N THR A 66 -14.03 30.03 -38.07
CA THR A 66 -13.27 28.94 -38.69
C THR A 66 -12.47 28.19 -37.64
N VAL A 67 -12.68 26.87 -37.54
CA VAL A 67 -11.88 26.00 -36.66
C VAL A 67 -10.46 25.88 -37.22
N LEU A 68 -9.49 26.37 -36.45
CA LEU A 68 -8.08 26.26 -36.76
C LEU A 68 -7.51 24.90 -36.33
N ARG A 69 -7.86 24.43 -35.12
CA ARG A 69 -7.31 23.21 -34.50
C ARG A 69 -8.31 22.51 -33.57
N ASP A 70 -8.25 21.18 -33.54
CA ASP A 70 -8.91 20.33 -32.53
C ASP A 70 -7.81 19.74 -31.63
N ILE A 71 -7.86 20.05 -30.34
CA ILE A 71 -6.89 19.62 -29.33
C ILE A 71 -7.58 18.61 -28.43
N ARG A 72 -6.98 17.43 -28.29
CA ARG A 72 -7.50 16.36 -27.43
C ARG A 72 -6.46 15.98 -26.40
N ILE A 73 -6.90 15.97 -25.15
CA ILE A 73 -6.08 15.71 -23.98
C ILE A 73 -6.66 14.47 -23.32
N ARG A 74 -5.84 13.42 -23.18
CA ARG A 74 -6.25 12.16 -22.55
C ARG A 74 -5.43 11.90 -21.29
N LEU A 75 -6.13 11.67 -20.18
CA LEU A 75 -5.58 11.16 -18.93
C LEU A 75 -5.28 9.67 -19.08
N LEU A 76 -4.00 9.30 -18.99
CA LEU A 76 -3.58 7.90 -19.06
C LEU A 76 -3.63 7.20 -17.71
N ASP A 77 -3.01 7.81 -16.70
CA ASP A 77 -2.86 7.23 -15.38
C ASP A 77 -2.75 8.32 -14.31
N ILE A 78 -3.21 8.00 -13.09
CA ILE A 78 -3.07 8.85 -11.91
C ILE A 78 -2.16 8.10 -10.94
N GLN A 79 -0.89 8.50 -10.89
CA GLN A 79 0.10 7.88 -10.00
C GLN A 79 0.31 8.73 -8.76
N GLN A 80 0.22 8.09 -7.59
CA GLN A 80 0.52 8.69 -6.30
C GLN A 80 1.75 8.01 -5.70
N GLU A 81 2.65 8.82 -5.17
CA GLU A 81 3.87 8.37 -4.51
C GLU A 81 3.71 8.48 -2.99
N CYS A 82 3.88 7.35 -2.30
CA CYS A 82 3.79 7.28 -0.85
C CYS A 82 5.11 7.70 -0.21
N THR A 83 5.03 8.67 0.70
CA THR A 83 6.13 9.02 1.61
C THR A 83 6.13 8.05 2.77
N LYS A 84 7.08 7.10 2.76
CA LYS A 84 7.18 6.03 3.75
C LYS A 84 7.75 6.53 5.07
N GLU A 85 7.17 6.05 6.16
CA GLU A 85 7.71 6.14 7.52
C GLU A 85 7.79 4.72 8.12
N THR A 86 9.01 4.32 8.48
CA THR A 86 9.28 3.01 9.07
C THR A 86 8.76 2.93 10.50
N ILE A 87 7.94 1.92 10.79
CA ILE A 87 7.44 1.65 12.16
C ILE A 87 8.39 0.69 12.88
N THR A 88 8.65 -0.46 12.27
CA THR A 88 9.52 -1.50 12.84
C THR A 88 9.99 -2.45 11.75
N TYR A 89 11.03 -3.23 12.07
CA TYR A 89 11.40 -4.41 11.32
C TYR A 89 10.88 -5.66 12.03
N THR A 90 10.52 -6.67 11.25
CA THR A 90 10.13 -7.98 11.75
C THR A 90 10.65 -9.06 10.81
N GLN A 91 10.60 -10.31 11.23
CA GLN A 91 11.01 -11.45 10.41
C GLN A 91 10.02 -12.60 10.62
N GLU A 92 10.03 -13.56 9.70
CA GLU A 92 9.23 -14.77 9.85
C GLU A 92 9.80 -15.65 10.98
N VAL A 93 8.92 -16.09 11.88
CA VAL A 93 9.30 -16.89 13.05
C VAL A 93 8.37 -18.09 13.23
N GLN A 94 8.95 -19.19 13.72
CA GLN A 94 8.23 -20.36 14.17
C GLN A 94 8.30 -20.45 15.70
N THR A 95 7.18 -20.72 16.35
CA THR A 95 7.16 -20.96 17.80
C THR A 95 7.75 -22.34 18.11
N ARG A 96 8.77 -22.39 18.96
CA ARG A 96 9.42 -23.62 19.40
C ARG A 96 9.48 -23.69 20.92
N VAL A 97 9.61 -24.92 21.44
CA VAL A 97 9.73 -25.18 22.88
C VAL A 97 11.01 -25.95 23.13
N TRP A 98 11.82 -25.49 24.07
CA TRP A 98 12.97 -26.23 24.60
C TRP A 98 12.72 -26.52 26.07
N SER A 99 13.02 -27.74 26.51
CA SER A 99 12.77 -28.14 27.89
C SER A 99 13.87 -29.00 28.47
N SER A 100 14.03 -28.95 29.78
CA SER A 100 15.01 -29.72 30.52
C SER A 100 14.47 -30.04 31.92
N LYS A 101 14.46 -31.33 32.25
CA LYS A 101 14.13 -31.81 33.59
C LYS A 101 15.39 -31.88 34.44
N ARG A 102 15.33 -31.37 35.67
CA ARG A 102 16.38 -31.55 36.69
C ARG A 102 15.79 -32.17 37.95
N CYS A 103 16.48 -33.17 38.47
CA CYS A 103 16.14 -33.79 39.75
C CYS A 103 16.30 -32.79 40.91
N PRO A 104 15.69 -33.08 42.07
CA PRO A 104 15.87 -32.24 43.24
C PRO A 104 17.36 -32.05 43.55
N SER A 105 17.73 -30.82 43.90
CA SER A 105 19.10 -30.44 44.23
C SER A 105 20.10 -30.54 43.07
N MET A 106 19.64 -30.60 41.82
CA MET A 106 20.50 -30.61 40.63
C MET A 106 20.31 -29.37 39.77
N GLY A 107 21.41 -28.78 39.32
CA GLY A 107 21.40 -27.58 38.48
C GLY A 107 20.62 -26.44 39.14
N SER A 108 19.76 -25.78 38.37
CA SER A 108 18.88 -24.72 38.84
C SER A 108 17.71 -25.22 39.70
N CYS A 109 17.55 -26.54 39.88
CA CYS A 109 16.49 -27.12 40.72
C CYS A 109 16.92 -27.21 42.20
N THR A 110 17.25 -26.07 42.79
CA THR A 110 17.69 -25.94 44.19
C THR A 110 16.84 -24.86 44.89
N GLY A 111 16.88 -24.79 46.23
CA GLY A 111 16.19 -23.74 46.98
C GLY A 111 14.66 -23.72 46.76
N GLY A 112 14.12 -22.59 46.30
CA GLY A 112 12.71 -22.36 46.00
C GLY A 112 12.23 -23.01 44.69
N LYS A 113 13.12 -23.70 43.95
CA LYS A 113 12.78 -24.48 42.75
C LYS A 113 12.06 -23.64 41.69
N CYS A 114 10.85 -24.05 41.30
CA CYS A 114 10.06 -23.33 40.31
C CYS A 114 9.54 -21.98 40.80
N LYS A 115 9.48 -21.73 42.11
CA LYS A 115 9.04 -20.43 42.65
C LYS A 115 10.04 -19.32 42.35
N ASP A 116 11.29 -19.68 42.12
CA ASP A 116 12.37 -18.73 41.82
C ASP A 116 12.51 -18.45 40.32
N VAL A 117 11.69 -19.11 39.48
CA VAL A 117 11.72 -18.96 38.01
C VAL A 117 10.61 -18.04 37.53
N ASN A 118 11.00 -16.94 36.89
CA ASN A 118 10.10 -15.99 36.24
C ASN A 118 10.20 -16.09 34.71
N ARG A 119 9.30 -15.38 34.00
CA ARG A 119 9.22 -15.39 32.53
C ARG A 119 10.50 -14.93 31.82
N THR A 120 11.26 -14.06 32.47
CA THR A 120 12.51 -13.49 31.95
C THR A 120 13.76 -14.23 32.44
N THR A 121 13.62 -15.21 33.35
CA THR A 121 14.75 -15.96 33.88
C THR A 121 15.43 -16.76 32.77
N LEU A 122 16.74 -16.58 32.60
CA LEU A 122 17.56 -17.34 31.67
C LEU A 122 18.24 -18.48 32.43
N LEU A 123 17.81 -19.71 32.16
CA LEU A 123 18.34 -20.89 32.83
C LEU A 123 19.46 -21.52 32.01
N PRO A 124 20.57 -21.96 32.62
CA PRO A 124 21.66 -22.62 31.89
C PRO A 124 21.21 -23.92 31.23
N GLU A 125 20.19 -24.60 31.79
CA GLU A 125 19.57 -25.77 31.19
C GLU A 125 18.86 -25.50 29.85
N LEU A 126 18.55 -24.24 29.58
CA LEU A 126 17.82 -23.77 28.39
C LEU A 126 18.70 -22.91 27.47
N SER A 127 20.02 -23.00 27.59
CA SER A 127 21.00 -22.18 26.86
C SER A 127 20.73 -22.06 25.36
N ASN A 128 20.39 -23.16 24.68
CA ASN A 128 20.08 -23.18 23.25
C ASN A 128 18.90 -22.26 22.85
N SER A 129 18.00 -22.00 23.78
CA SER A 129 16.80 -21.17 23.58
C SER A 129 16.91 -19.76 24.17
N ASN A 130 17.92 -19.50 25.01
CA ASN A 130 18.07 -18.21 25.69
C ASN A 130 18.43 -17.07 24.73
N GLN A 131 19.05 -17.39 23.59
CA GLN A 131 19.36 -16.42 22.53
C GLN A 131 18.13 -15.91 21.76
N PHE A 132 16.99 -16.60 21.88
CA PHE A 132 15.78 -16.27 21.16
C PHE A 132 14.77 -15.55 22.06
N VAL A 133 13.99 -14.65 21.45
CA VAL A 133 12.89 -13.95 22.11
C VAL A 133 11.85 -14.97 22.55
N GLY A 134 11.48 -14.94 23.84
CA GLY A 134 10.61 -15.95 24.41
C GLY A 134 10.42 -15.81 25.92
N ASN A 135 9.60 -16.69 26.48
CA ASN A 135 9.26 -16.74 27.90
C ASN A 135 9.68 -18.09 28.50
N THR A 136 10.32 -18.02 29.67
CA THR A 136 10.73 -19.18 30.46
C THR A 136 9.67 -19.53 31.49
N TYR A 137 9.50 -20.83 31.75
CA TYR A 137 8.55 -21.39 32.70
C TYR A 137 9.16 -22.55 33.47
N CYS A 138 8.56 -22.87 34.61
CA CYS A 138 8.90 -24.02 35.42
C CYS A 138 7.64 -24.67 35.97
N THR A 139 7.57 -25.99 35.91
CA THR A 139 6.57 -26.79 36.63
C THR A 139 7.24 -27.85 37.47
N GLU A 140 6.68 -28.13 38.64
CA GLU A 140 7.14 -29.24 39.46
C GLU A 140 6.74 -30.58 38.81
N SER A 141 7.64 -31.56 38.89
CA SER A 141 7.51 -32.89 38.30
C SER A 141 7.91 -33.96 39.33
N CYS A 142 7.69 -35.25 39.02
CA CYS A 142 8.08 -36.33 39.91
C CYS A 142 9.62 -36.49 39.97
N GLY A 143 10.15 -36.57 41.20
CA GLY A 143 11.59 -36.72 41.46
C GLY A 143 12.00 -38.05 42.11
N ALA A 144 11.10 -39.01 42.27
CA ALA A 144 11.43 -40.34 42.82
C ALA A 144 12.20 -41.22 41.80
N ILE A 145 12.70 -42.38 42.27
CA ILE A 145 13.48 -43.35 41.47
C ILE A 145 12.71 -43.80 40.22
N GLY A 146 11.39 -44.01 40.34
CA GLY A 146 10.54 -44.34 39.19
C GLY A 146 10.47 -43.26 38.10
N CYS A 147 10.96 -42.05 38.39
CA CYS A 147 11.03 -40.92 37.48
C CYS A 147 12.47 -40.51 37.11
N GLY A 148 13.44 -41.40 37.34
CA GLY A 148 14.85 -41.23 36.97
C GLY A 148 15.66 -40.35 37.93
N CYS A 149 15.21 -40.17 39.16
CA CYS A 149 15.81 -39.28 40.14
C CYS A 149 15.98 -39.98 41.50
N GLY A 150 17.07 -39.70 42.22
CA GLY A 150 17.44 -40.46 43.44
C GLY A 150 16.76 -40.02 44.75
N TRP A 151 15.87 -39.00 44.72
CA TRP A 151 15.39 -38.33 45.94
C TRP A 151 13.87 -38.08 45.90
N PHE A 152 13.15 -38.38 46.98
CA PHE A 152 11.67 -38.29 47.01
C PHE A 152 11.06 -36.87 46.95
N SER A 153 11.86 -35.83 46.69
CA SER A 153 11.36 -34.46 46.53
C SER A 153 10.90 -34.19 45.07
N SER A 154 10.15 -33.12 44.83
CA SER A 154 9.72 -32.75 43.47
C SER A 154 10.91 -32.32 42.58
N ALA A 155 10.95 -32.83 41.35
CA ALA A 155 11.87 -32.39 40.31
C ALA A 155 11.37 -31.09 39.67
N CYS A 156 12.26 -30.38 38.96
CA CYS A 156 11.90 -29.17 38.21
C CYS A 156 11.90 -29.49 36.72
N MET A 157 10.79 -29.18 36.05
CA MET A 157 10.68 -29.23 34.60
C MET A 157 10.72 -27.82 34.06
N PHE A 158 11.89 -27.40 33.60
CA PHE A 158 12.11 -26.09 33.00
C PHE A 158 11.77 -26.15 31.52
N TYR A 159 11.09 -25.14 31.00
CA TYR A 159 10.86 -25.02 29.57
C TYR A 159 10.76 -23.55 29.15
N ARG A 160 11.15 -23.28 27.90
CA ARG A 160 11.06 -21.96 27.29
C ARG A 160 10.33 -22.07 25.97
N ILE A 161 9.34 -21.21 25.79
CA ILE A 161 8.61 -21.04 24.53
C ILE A 161 9.21 -19.81 23.85
N TYR A 162 9.76 -19.97 22.65
CA TYR A 162 10.52 -18.93 21.97
C TYR A 162 10.22 -18.87 20.47
N ALA A 163 10.44 -17.70 19.88
CA ALA A 163 10.31 -17.45 18.45
C ALA A 163 11.65 -17.76 17.77
N PHE A 164 11.68 -18.81 16.95
CA PHE A 164 12.85 -19.19 16.16
C PHE A 164 12.74 -18.61 14.74
N PRO A 165 13.72 -17.82 14.26
CA PRO A 165 13.70 -17.29 12.90
C PRO A 165 13.74 -18.41 11.87
N THR A 166 12.77 -18.45 10.96
CA THR A 166 12.74 -19.41 9.84
C THR A 166 13.37 -18.84 8.57
N SER A 167 13.29 -17.52 8.41
CA SER A 167 13.92 -16.78 7.32
C SER A 167 15.03 -15.88 7.85
N SER A 168 16.06 -15.66 7.04
CA SER A 168 17.09 -14.64 7.27
C SER A 168 16.70 -13.27 6.70
N GLU A 169 15.55 -13.17 6.05
CA GLU A 169 15.06 -11.93 5.45
C GLU A 169 14.25 -11.12 6.47
N GLU A 170 14.74 -9.93 6.79
CA GLU A 170 14.02 -8.94 7.57
C GLU A 170 13.07 -8.16 6.67
N VAL A 171 11.82 -8.02 7.11
CA VAL A 171 10.79 -7.24 6.42
C VAL A 171 10.48 -5.97 7.20
N GLU A 172 10.33 -4.88 6.45
CA GLU A 172 9.99 -3.58 7.00
C GLU A 172 8.47 -3.44 7.11
N VAL A 173 7.99 -3.09 8.30
CA VAL A 173 6.64 -2.61 8.53
C VAL A 173 6.68 -1.09 8.52
N PHE A 174 6.06 -0.48 7.52
CA PHE A 174 6.01 0.97 7.34
C PHE A 174 4.57 1.45 7.13
N GLN A 175 4.35 2.74 7.37
CA GLN A 175 3.14 3.45 7.01
C GLN A 175 3.44 4.58 6.03
N CYS A 176 2.41 5.04 5.31
CA CYS A 176 2.50 6.20 4.42
C CYS A 176 2.03 7.44 5.18
N LEU A 177 2.91 8.42 5.38
CA LEU A 177 2.55 9.71 6.02
C LEU A 177 1.77 10.61 5.07
N ASP A 178 2.15 10.59 3.79
CA ASP A 178 1.54 11.41 2.76
C ASP A 178 1.58 10.69 1.41
N TYR A 179 0.63 11.05 0.55
CA TYR A 179 0.52 10.59 -0.83
C TYR A 179 0.59 11.82 -1.74
N SER A 180 1.73 12.03 -2.39
CA SER A 180 1.89 13.12 -3.33
C SER A 180 1.58 12.64 -4.76
N ALA A 181 0.95 13.49 -5.56
CA ALA A 181 0.80 13.20 -6.98
C ALA A 181 2.18 13.22 -7.65
N ARG A 182 2.50 12.19 -8.42
CA ARG A 182 3.78 12.10 -9.12
C ARG A 182 3.80 13.07 -10.32
N HIS A 183 4.12 14.33 -10.08
CA HIS A 183 4.46 15.28 -11.14
C HIS A 183 5.91 15.04 -11.56
N ASN A 184 6.11 14.25 -12.61
CA ASN A 184 7.44 14.13 -13.21
C ASN A 184 7.77 15.46 -13.92
N ASP A 185 8.49 16.38 -13.28
CA ASP A 185 8.81 17.74 -13.78
C ASP A 185 9.57 17.76 -15.13
N ARG A 186 9.99 16.60 -15.64
CA ARG A 186 10.59 16.45 -16.98
C ARG A 186 9.60 16.08 -18.07
N THR A 187 8.35 15.81 -17.72
CA THR A 187 7.28 15.50 -18.67
C THR A 187 5.98 16.09 -18.11
N PRO A 188 5.29 17.01 -18.83
CA PRO A 188 3.90 17.32 -18.49
C PRO A 188 3.11 16.00 -18.34
N PRO A 189 1.97 15.99 -17.61
CA PRO A 189 1.14 14.79 -17.50
C PRO A 189 1.06 14.16 -18.88
N TYR A 190 1.29 12.85 -19.02
CA TYR A 190 1.46 12.23 -20.32
C TYR A 190 0.17 12.43 -21.13
N PHE A 191 0.13 13.53 -21.87
CA PHE A 191 -1.00 14.02 -22.62
C PHE A 191 -0.62 13.74 -24.07
N GLN A 192 -1.18 12.67 -24.63
CA GLN A 192 -0.96 12.36 -26.03
C GLN A 192 -1.89 13.25 -26.86
N GLY A 193 -1.44 14.47 -27.15
CA GLY A 193 -2.09 15.35 -28.12
C GLY A 193 -1.88 14.80 -29.53
N SER A 194 -2.92 14.23 -30.14
CA SER A 194 -2.86 13.85 -31.56
C SER A 194 -3.20 15.06 -32.43
N GLU A 195 -2.21 15.59 -33.15
CA GLU A 195 -2.39 16.70 -34.09
C GLU A 195 -2.95 16.17 -35.41
N LYS A 196 -4.23 16.42 -35.72
CA LYS A 196 -4.77 16.21 -37.07
C LYS A 196 -4.85 17.54 -37.82
N THR A 197 -3.80 17.88 -38.57
CA THR A 197 -3.85 18.93 -39.59
C THR A 197 -4.71 18.47 -40.75
N LYS A 198 -5.89 19.08 -40.95
CA LYS A 198 -6.55 19.03 -42.26
C LYS A 198 -5.82 20.02 -43.17
N LYS A 199 -5.03 19.52 -44.13
CA LYS A 199 -4.54 20.36 -45.24
C LYS A 199 -5.75 20.77 -46.07
N PHE A 200 -6.06 22.06 -46.09
CA PHE A 200 -6.91 22.64 -47.12
C PHE A 200 -6.01 23.06 -48.28
N GLY A 201 -6.16 22.39 -49.41
CA GLY A 201 -5.71 22.88 -50.72
C GLY A 201 -6.81 23.67 -51.40
#